data_AF-A0A258RW59-F1
#
_entry.id   AF-A0A258RW59-F1
#
_cell.length_a   1.000
_cell.length_b   1.000
_cell.length_c   1.000
_cell.angle_alpha   90.00
_cell.angle_beta   90.00
_cell.angle_gamma   90.00
#
_symmetry.space_group_name_H-M   'P 1'
#
loop_
_entity.id
_entity.type
_entity.pdbx_description
1 polymer ?
#
loop_
_entity_poly.entity_id
_entity_poly.type
_entity_poly.pdbx_seq_one_letter_code
_entity_poly.pdbx_strand_id
1 'polypeptide(L)'
;MALPGFPANRPRWMLAVYVLIAGLVVLGLTRLIDGPPSADTTANAATLDALHLGYGPKDYAAALDVVDAAVELGEQRVAQRPQDWINQESYARALMGRARLTASFDDLAAAGAALARGKGDAIGNSGPALTDAVFNISVHRSGPVPADLAIIDHSGIM
;
A
#
# COMPACT_ATOMS: atom_id res chain seq x y z
N MET A 1 29.34 -63.44 15.45
CA MET A 1 29.47 -62.78 16.76
C MET A 1 28.82 -61.40 16.62
N ALA A 2 27.92 -61.06 17.54
CA ALA A 2 26.73 -60.21 17.32
C ALA A 2 26.99 -58.70 17.09
N LEU A 3 26.12 -58.07 16.29
CA LEU A 3 26.03 -56.62 16.08
C LEU A 3 25.45 -55.92 17.33
N PRO A 4 25.94 -54.71 17.71
CA PRO A 4 25.35 -53.95 18.80
C PRO A 4 23.99 -53.40 18.39
N GLY A 5 22.95 -53.85 19.10
CA GLY A 5 21.58 -53.43 18.91
C GLY A 5 21.37 -51.96 19.28
N PHE A 6 20.70 -51.21 18.39
CA PHE A 6 20.10 -49.94 18.74
C PHE A 6 19.01 -50.17 19.77
N PRO A 7 18.99 -49.47 20.93
CA PRO A 7 17.90 -49.61 21.88
C PRO A 7 16.59 -49.09 21.25
N ALA A 8 15.76 -50.04 20.84
CA ALA A 8 14.35 -49.84 20.58
C ALA A 8 13.67 -49.41 21.89
N ASN A 9 12.72 -48.49 21.77
CA ASN A 9 11.89 -47.92 22.83
C ASN A 9 12.51 -46.70 23.53
N ARG A 10 12.68 -45.61 22.78
CA ARG A 10 12.64 -44.28 23.40
C ARG A 10 11.23 -44.09 23.98
N PRO A 11 11.07 -43.94 25.29
CA PRO A 11 9.76 -43.88 25.90
C PRO A 11 9.04 -42.62 25.42
N ARG A 12 7.74 -42.74 25.12
CA ARG A 12 6.91 -41.66 24.52
C ARG A 12 6.97 -40.34 25.29
N TRP A 13 7.29 -40.36 26.59
CA TRP A 13 7.48 -39.17 27.41
C TRP A 13 8.71 -38.35 27.00
N MET A 14 9.77 -38.96 26.45
CA MET A 14 10.93 -38.21 25.93
C MET A 14 10.57 -37.40 24.68
N LEU A 15 9.70 -37.92 23.81
CA LEU A 15 9.16 -37.17 22.67
C LEU A 15 8.36 -35.95 23.14
N ALA A 16 7.55 -36.11 24.20
CA ALA A 16 6.82 -34.99 24.81
C ALA A 16 7.77 -33.94 25.40
N VAL A 17 8.86 -34.36 26.03
CA VAL A 17 9.90 -33.45 26.55
C VAL A 17 10.60 -32.69 25.42
N TYR A 18 10.94 -33.35 24.31
CA TYR A 18 11.54 -32.67 23.16
C TYR A 18 10.59 -31.64 22.52
N VAL A 19 9.30 -31.95 22.41
CA VAL A 19 8.29 -31.00 21.92
C VAL A 19 8.13 -29.81 22.86
N LEU A 20 8.15 -30.04 24.18
CA LEU A 20 8.10 -28.97 25.19
C LEU A 20 9.33 -28.06 25.12
N ILE A 21 10.53 -28.64 25.00
CA ILE A 21 11.77 -27.87 24.87
C ILE A 21 11.78 -27.09 23.57
N ALA A 22 11.40 -27.71 22.44
CA ALA A 22 11.31 -27.01 21.17
C ALA A 22 10.29 -25.87 21.21
N GLY A 23 9.13 -26.09 21.85
CA GLY A 23 8.12 -25.05 22.08
C GLY A 23 8.65 -23.88 22.93
N LEU A 24 9.39 -24.18 23.99
CA LEU A 24 10.02 -23.16 24.84
C LEU A 24 11.13 -22.39 24.12
N VAL A 25 11.90 -23.05 23.26
CA VAL A 25 12.94 -22.40 22.44
C VAL A 25 12.29 -21.47 21.42
N VAL A 26 11.24 -21.92 20.72
CA VAL A 26 10.50 -21.08 19.76
C VAL A 26 9.87 -19.89 20.48
N LEU A 27 9.23 -20.11 21.64
CA LEU A 27 8.62 -19.04 22.43
C LEU A 27 9.67 -18.04 22.97
N GLY A 28 10.86 -18.53 23.35
CA GLY A 28 11.97 -17.69 23.76
C GLY A 28 12.53 -16.86 22.60
N LEU A 29 12.66 -17.46 21.41
CA LEU A 29 13.13 -16.77 20.22
C LEU A 29 12.14 -15.70 19.75
N THR A 30 10.83 -15.99 19.74
CA THR A 30 9.82 -14.98 19.38
C THR A 30 9.88 -13.80 20.35
N ARG A 31 9.96 -14.05 21.66
CA ARG A 31 10.08 -12.96 22.65
C ARG A 31 11.39 -12.16 22.56
N LEU A 32 12.47 -12.77 22.07
CA LEU A 32 13.72 -12.06 21.84
C LEU A 32 13.67 -11.19 20.57
N ILE A 33 12.97 -11.64 19.54
CA ILE A 33 12.77 -10.92 18.27
C ILE A 33 11.74 -9.80 18.44
N ASP A 34 10.65 -10.07 19.15
CA ASP A 34 9.55 -9.12 19.37
C ASP A 34 9.90 -8.03 20.40
N GLY A 35 10.96 -8.23 21.18
CA GLY A 35 11.34 -7.34 22.28
C GLY A 35 10.35 -7.39 23.46
N PRO A 36 10.70 -6.83 24.63
CA PRO A 36 9.71 -6.61 25.68
C PRO A 36 8.60 -5.70 25.14
N PRO A 37 7.33 -5.91 25.51
CA PRO A 37 6.27 -4.96 25.17
C PRO A 37 6.70 -3.60 25.72
N SER A 38 6.95 -2.64 24.83
CA SER A 38 7.37 -1.30 25.20
C SER A 38 6.38 -0.76 26.23
N ALA A 39 6.87 -0.41 27.41
CA ALA A 39 6.08 0.20 28.48
C ALA A 39 5.59 1.63 28.14
N ASP A 40 5.66 2.03 26.86
CA ASP A 40 5.38 3.37 26.36
C ASP A 40 3.98 3.51 25.75
N THR A 41 3.11 2.50 25.87
CA THR A 41 1.74 2.60 25.33
C THR A 41 0.92 3.70 26.02
N THR A 42 1.29 4.12 27.23
CA THR A 42 0.63 5.24 27.92
C THR A 42 1.31 6.60 27.73
N ALA A 43 2.50 6.68 27.13
CA ALA A 43 3.26 7.92 27.00
C ALA A 43 3.02 8.68 25.67
N ASN A 44 2.37 8.08 24.67
CA ASN A 44 2.34 8.61 23.31
C ASN A 44 1.00 9.19 22.81
N ALA A 45 -0.09 9.09 23.57
CA ALA A 45 -1.36 9.69 23.17
C ALA A 45 -1.34 11.22 23.30
N ALA A 46 -0.65 11.76 24.31
CA ALA A 46 -0.56 13.20 24.55
C ALA A 46 0.43 13.91 23.61
N THR A 47 1.39 13.19 23.03
CA THR A 47 2.40 13.78 22.13
C THR A 47 1.94 13.84 20.68
N LEU A 48 1.06 12.96 20.20
CA LEU A 48 0.53 13.05 18.82
C LEU A 48 -0.39 14.26 18.61
N ASP A 49 -1.18 14.63 19.62
CA ASP A 49 -2.06 15.81 19.56
C ASP A 49 -1.23 17.11 19.60
N ALA A 50 -0.10 17.09 20.34
CA ALA A 50 0.87 18.19 20.37
C ALA A 50 1.77 18.26 19.13
N LEU A 51 1.93 17.16 18.38
CA LEU A 51 2.70 17.06 17.14
C LEU A 51 1.85 17.20 15.88
N HIS A 52 0.59 17.62 16.01
CA HIS A 52 -0.23 17.96 14.85
C HIS A 52 0.43 19.10 14.10
N LEU A 53 1.03 18.81 12.94
CA LEU A 53 1.74 19.79 12.10
C LEU A 53 0.81 20.87 11.49
N GLY A 54 -0.44 20.99 11.97
CA GLY A 54 -1.48 21.86 11.41
C GLY A 54 -1.90 21.50 9.98
N TYR A 55 -1.39 20.39 9.44
CA TYR A 55 -1.55 19.98 8.06
C TYR A 55 -1.80 18.47 7.96
N GLY A 56 -2.77 18.09 7.13
CA GLY A 56 -3.16 16.70 6.89
C GLY A 56 -4.26 16.18 7.84
N PRO A 57 -4.76 14.96 7.59
CA PRO A 57 -5.80 14.35 8.42
C PRO A 57 -5.28 13.98 9.80
N LYS A 58 -6.16 14.07 10.80
CA LYS A 58 -5.75 13.92 12.20
C LYS A 58 -5.42 12.50 12.64
N ASP A 59 -6.04 11.54 11.97
CA ASP A 59 -5.93 10.13 12.21
C ASP A 59 -6.31 9.39 10.91
N TYR A 60 -6.21 8.06 10.94
CA TYR A 60 -6.52 7.23 9.79
C TYR A 60 -7.99 7.32 9.35
N ALA A 61 -8.93 7.46 10.29
CA ALA A 61 -10.35 7.59 9.97
C ALA A 61 -10.63 8.90 9.22
N ALA A 62 -10.07 10.01 9.70
CA ALA A 62 -10.13 11.29 8.99
C ALA A 62 -9.43 11.23 7.62
N ALA A 63 -8.35 10.45 7.49
CA ALA A 63 -7.69 10.26 6.20
C ALA A 63 -8.60 9.51 5.21
N LEU A 64 -9.32 8.49 5.67
CA LEU A 64 -10.33 7.79 4.88
C LEU A 64 -11.46 8.71 4.45
N ASP A 65 -12.03 9.49 5.36
CA ASP A 65 -13.11 10.44 5.04
C ASP A 65 -12.70 11.43 3.94
N VAL A 66 -11.46 11.95 4.00
CA VAL A 66 -10.93 12.88 2.99
C VAL A 66 -10.77 12.20 1.63
N VAL A 67 -10.23 10.98 1.56
CA VAL A 67 -10.06 10.29 0.27
C VAL A 67 -11.38 9.81 -0.31
N ASP A 68 -12.35 9.40 0.51
CA ASP A 68 -13.66 8.98 0.05
C ASP A 68 -14.44 10.15 -0.54
N ALA A 69 -14.42 11.31 0.12
CA ALA A 69 -15.00 12.54 -0.44
C ALA A 69 -14.34 12.95 -1.77
N ALA A 70 -13.02 12.74 -1.91
CA ALA A 70 -12.32 13.02 -3.16
C ALA A 70 -12.72 12.05 -4.29
N VAL A 71 -12.92 10.77 -3.97
CA VAL A 71 -13.38 9.75 -4.93
C VAL A 71 -14.80 10.07 -5.38
N GLU A 72 -15.71 10.37 -4.45
CA GLU A 72 -17.09 10.74 -4.76
C GLU A 72 -17.16 11.98 -5.67
N LEU A 73 -16.41 13.03 -5.34
CA LEU A 73 -16.33 14.23 -6.16
C LEU A 73 -15.75 13.94 -7.56
N GLY A 74 -14.71 13.09 -7.64
CA GLY A 74 -14.13 12.66 -8.91
C GLY A 74 -15.12 11.90 -9.78
N GLU A 75 -15.88 10.98 -9.19
CA GLU A 75 -16.93 10.22 -9.85
C GLU A 75 -18.01 11.16 -10.40
N GLN A 76 -18.49 12.11 -9.60
CA GLN A 76 -19.47 13.11 -10.02
C GLN A 76 -18.96 13.96 -11.20
N ARG A 77 -17.69 14.40 -11.17
CA ARG A 77 -17.08 15.20 -12.25
C ARG A 77 -16.97 14.42 -13.55
N VAL A 78 -16.53 13.17 -13.48
CA VAL A 78 -16.46 12.27 -14.64
C VAL A 78 -17.86 11.96 -15.17
N ALA A 79 -18.86 11.78 -14.32
CA ALA A 79 -20.25 11.59 -14.76
C ALA A 79 -20.80 12.80 -15.52
N GLN A 80 -20.43 14.02 -15.11
CA GLN A 80 -20.88 15.25 -15.76
C GLN A 80 -20.15 15.52 -17.10
N ARG A 81 -18.85 15.23 -17.16
CA ARG A 81 -18.01 15.46 -18.36
C ARG A 81 -17.04 14.29 -18.53
N PRO A 82 -17.51 13.16 -19.08
CA PRO A 82 -16.69 11.95 -19.19
C PRO A 82 -15.49 12.10 -20.13
N GLN A 83 -15.60 12.97 -21.14
CA GLN A 83 -14.54 13.25 -22.11
C GLN A 83 -13.51 14.28 -21.65
N ASP A 84 -13.64 14.83 -20.44
CA ASP A 84 -12.70 15.82 -19.93
C ASP A 84 -11.54 15.10 -19.25
N TRP A 85 -10.38 15.10 -19.90
CA TRP A 85 -9.21 14.37 -19.44
C TRP A 85 -8.74 14.82 -18.04
N ILE A 86 -8.96 16.08 -17.67
CA ILE A 86 -8.62 16.60 -16.32
C ILE A 86 -9.50 15.95 -15.24
N ASN A 87 -10.78 15.73 -15.55
CA ASN A 87 -11.69 15.06 -14.61
C ASN A 87 -11.33 13.59 -14.46
N GLN A 88 -10.98 12.92 -15.56
CA GLN A 88 -10.48 11.55 -15.53
C GLN A 88 -9.19 11.42 -14.71
N GLU A 89 -8.23 12.34 -14.88
CA GLU A 89 -6.99 12.35 -14.10
C GLU A 89 -7.26 12.60 -12.61
N SER A 90 -8.09 13.60 -12.28
CA SER A 90 -8.45 13.92 -10.90
C SER A 90 -9.11 12.73 -10.20
N TYR A 91 -10.01 12.04 -10.90
CA TYR A 91 -10.66 10.83 -10.39
C TYR A 91 -9.66 9.68 -10.18
N ALA A 92 -8.77 9.44 -11.15
CA ALA A 92 -7.71 8.44 -11.00
C ALA A 92 -6.80 8.72 -9.80
N ARG A 93 -6.41 9.97 -9.57
CA ARG A 93 -5.59 10.36 -8.41
C ARG A 93 -6.31 10.13 -7.09
N ALA A 94 -7.61 10.39 -7.02
CA ALA A 94 -8.41 10.11 -5.83
C ALA A 94 -8.48 8.60 -5.54
N LEU A 95 -8.76 7.79 -6.57
CA LEU A 95 -8.76 6.33 -6.47
C LEU A 95 -7.41 5.77 -6.02
N MET A 96 -6.30 6.24 -6.61
CA MET A 96 -4.96 5.87 -6.17
C MET A 96 -4.67 6.28 -4.73
N GLY A 97 -5.17 7.46 -4.31
CA GLY A 97 -5.08 7.94 -2.93
C GLY A 97 -5.77 6.99 -1.96
N ARG A 98 -7.01 6.58 -2.28
CA ARG A 98 -7.74 5.60 -1.47
C ARG A 98 -7.08 4.23 -1.45
N ALA A 99 -6.66 3.74 -2.61
CA ALA A 99 -5.95 2.46 -2.73
C ALA A 99 -4.69 2.38 -1.86
N ARG A 100 -3.96 3.49 -1.68
CA ARG A 100 -2.78 3.54 -0.80
C ARG A 100 -3.13 3.36 0.68
N LEU A 101 -4.31 3.80 1.10
CA LEU A 101 -4.79 3.63 2.47
C LEU A 101 -5.42 2.26 2.68
N THR A 102 -6.15 1.75 1.68
CA THR A 102 -6.99 0.54 1.81
C THR A 102 -6.41 -0.72 1.20
N ALA A 103 -5.30 -0.61 0.45
CA ALA A 103 -4.76 -1.67 -0.41
C ALA A 103 -5.79 -2.22 -1.43
N SER A 104 -6.74 -1.39 -1.87
CA SER A 104 -7.77 -1.78 -2.83
C SER A 104 -7.20 -1.94 -4.26
N PHE A 105 -7.21 -3.17 -4.76
CA PHE A 105 -6.85 -3.44 -6.16
C PHE A 105 -7.93 -2.98 -7.14
N ASP A 106 -9.19 -2.96 -6.73
CA ASP A 106 -10.30 -2.48 -7.55
C ASP A 106 -10.16 -0.97 -7.83
N ASP A 107 -9.75 -0.20 -6.82
CA ASP A 107 -9.46 1.23 -6.99
C ASP A 107 -8.28 1.45 -7.94
N LEU A 108 -7.23 0.62 -7.87
CA LEU A 108 -6.10 0.70 -8.82
C LEU A 108 -6.54 0.34 -10.25
N ALA A 109 -7.38 -0.68 -10.42
CA ALA A 109 -7.92 -1.05 -11.72
C ALA A 109 -8.79 0.09 -12.31
N ALA A 110 -9.66 0.68 -11.49
CA ALA A 110 -10.49 1.81 -11.87
C ALA A 110 -9.66 3.05 -12.21
N ALA A 111 -8.58 3.32 -11.45
CA ALA A 111 -7.65 4.42 -11.72
C ALA A 111 -6.96 4.24 -13.08
N GLY A 112 -6.46 3.04 -13.38
CA GLY A 112 -5.88 2.73 -14.68
C GLY A 112 -6.87 2.91 -15.84
N ALA A 113 -8.13 2.52 -15.65
CA ALA A 113 -9.17 2.72 -16.65
C ALA A 113 -9.50 4.22 -16.86
N ALA A 114 -9.53 5.02 -15.80
CA ALA A 114 -9.72 6.46 -15.88
C ALA A 114 -8.55 7.15 -16.60
N LEU A 115 -7.31 6.79 -16.29
CA LEU A 115 -6.12 7.32 -16.98
C LEU A 115 -6.10 6.97 -18.47
N ALA A 116 -6.48 5.74 -18.82
CA ALA A 116 -6.59 5.32 -20.21
C ALA A 116 -7.63 6.15 -20.98
N ARG A 117 -8.79 6.44 -20.39
CA ARG A 117 -9.80 7.35 -20.97
C ARG A 117 -9.27 8.77 -21.12
N GLY A 118 -8.71 9.34 -20.04
CA GLY A 118 -8.15 10.68 -20.07
C GLY A 118 -7.05 10.85 -21.10
N LYS A 119 -6.19 9.84 -21.28
CA LYS A 119 -5.16 9.85 -22.34
C LYS A 119 -5.77 9.82 -23.74
N GLY A 120 -6.86 9.10 -23.94
CA GLY A 120 -7.60 9.06 -25.22
C GLY A 120 -8.29 10.37 -25.59
N ASP A 121 -8.76 11.13 -24.60
CA ASP A 121 -9.48 12.39 -24.79
C ASP A 121 -8.58 13.64 -24.76
N ALA A 122 -7.30 13.48 -24.41
CA ALA A 122 -6.37 14.58 -24.31
C ALA A 122 -5.99 15.19 -25.67
N ILE A 123 -5.87 16.51 -25.72
CA ILE A 123 -5.42 17.22 -26.92
C ILE A 123 -3.89 17.14 -27.00
N GLY A 124 -3.39 16.42 -28.00
CA GLY A 124 -1.96 16.24 -28.22
C GLY A 124 -1.27 15.64 -26.99
N ASN A 125 -0.19 16.28 -26.54
CA ASN A 125 0.60 15.84 -25.39
C ASN A 125 0.11 16.38 -24.03
N SER A 126 -1.09 16.96 -23.97
CA SER A 126 -1.63 17.60 -22.77
C SER A 126 -2.20 16.62 -21.74
N GLY A 127 -2.15 15.31 -22.00
CA GLY A 127 -2.79 14.29 -21.16
C GLY A 127 -2.09 14.03 -19.82
N PRO A 128 -2.59 13.06 -19.04
CA PRO A 128 -2.13 12.80 -17.68
C PRO A 128 -0.80 12.03 -17.64
N ALA A 129 0.22 12.44 -18.42
CA ALA A 129 1.47 11.70 -18.59
C ALA A 129 2.20 11.45 -17.26
N LEU A 130 2.32 12.48 -16.41
CA LEU A 130 2.95 12.32 -15.09
C LEU A 130 2.17 11.38 -14.18
N THR A 131 0.85 11.54 -14.12
CA THR A 131 0.02 10.68 -13.27
C THR A 131 0.02 9.25 -13.77
N ASP A 132 0.07 9.02 -15.10
CA ASP A 132 0.19 7.67 -15.68
C ASP A 132 1.54 7.03 -15.35
N ALA A 133 2.64 7.79 -15.41
CA ALA A 133 3.95 7.31 -14.96
C ALA A 133 3.93 6.91 -13.47
N VAL A 134 3.35 7.74 -12.61
CA VAL A 134 3.21 7.45 -11.17
C VAL A 134 2.33 6.23 -10.93
N PHE A 135 1.24 6.07 -11.68
CA PHE A 135 0.38 4.90 -11.63
C PHE A 135 1.15 3.64 -12.01
N ASN A 136 1.82 3.66 -13.16
CA ASN A 136 2.62 2.56 -13.67
C ASN A 136 3.71 2.12 -12.68
N ILE A 137 4.39 3.06 -12.00
CA ILE A 137 5.32 2.75 -10.90
C ILE A 137 4.60 2.11 -9.71
N SER A 138 3.43 2.65 -9.31
CA SER A 138 2.65 2.15 -8.18
C SER A 138 2.17 0.71 -8.37
N VAL A 139 1.93 0.28 -9.62
CA VAL A 139 1.54 -1.08 -9.99
C VAL A 139 2.70 -1.92 -10.53
N HIS A 140 3.94 -1.48 -10.32
CA HIS A 140 5.17 -2.17 -10.75
C HIS A 140 5.28 -2.47 -12.25
N ARG A 141 4.68 -1.62 -13.10
CA ARG A 141 4.76 -1.69 -14.56
C ARG A 141 5.73 -0.64 -15.09
N SER A 142 7.02 -0.97 -15.18
CA SER A 142 8.05 0.01 -15.59
C SER A 142 8.12 0.27 -17.10
N GLY A 143 7.68 -0.66 -17.95
CA GLY A 143 7.83 -0.56 -19.41
C GLY A 143 7.30 0.73 -20.07
N PRO A 144 6.10 1.23 -19.72
CA PRO A 144 5.54 2.46 -20.30
C PRO A 144 6.16 3.76 -19.77
N VAL A 145 6.76 3.73 -18.57
CA VAL A 145 7.17 4.94 -17.82
C VAL A 145 8.11 5.87 -18.62
N PRO A 146 9.16 5.37 -19.33
CA PRO A 146 10.05 6.26 -20.07
C PRO A 146 9.33 7.09 -21.15
N ALA A 147 8.30 6.53 -21.79
CA ALA A 147 7.55 7.25 -22.83
C ALA A 147 6.70 8.37 -22.21
N ASP A 148 6.07 8.11 -21.06
CA ASP A 148 5.29 9.13 -20.34
C ASP A 148 6.19 10.27 -19.84
N LEU A 149 7.39 9.96 -19.32
CA LEU A 149 8.33 10.99 -18.86
C LEU A 149 8.92 11.81 -20.01
N ALA A 150 9.17 11.22 -21.17
CA ALA A 150 9.65 11.95 -22.35
C ALA A 150 8.67 13.05 -22.81
N ILE A 151 7.36 12.84 -22.62
CA ILE A 151 6.34 13.87 -22.90
C ILE A 151 6.55 15.10 -22.01
N ILE A 152 6.83 14.87 -20.72
CA ILE A 152 7.04 15.94 -19.73
C ILE A 152 8.32 16.70 -20.03
N ASP A 153 9.43 15.99 -20.27
CA ASP A 153 10.72 16.59 -20.58
C ASP A 153 10.65 17.50 -21.80
N HIS A 154 9.87 17.12 -22.81
CA HIS A 154 9.68 17.93 -24.02
C HIS A 154 8.78 19.16 -23.78
N SER A 155 7.83 19.08 -22.85
CA SER A 155 6.90 20.17 -22.53
C SER A 155 7.50 21.29 -21.66
N GLY A 156 8.60 21.03 -20.94
CA GLY A 156 9.27 21.99 -20.05
C GLY A 156 10.27 22.94 -20.74
N ILE A 157 10.43 22.85 -22.07
CA ILE A 157 11.43 23.61 -22.86
C ILE A 157 10.76 24.73 -23.70
N MET A 158 9.47 24.99 -23.53
CA MET A 158 8.76 26.13 -24.14
C MET A 158 8.37 27.19 -23.11
#